data_AF-A0A7X9ACR2-F1
#
_entry.id   AF-A0A7X9ACR2-F1
#
_cell.length_a   1.000
_cell.length_b   1.000
_cell.length_c   1.000
_cell.angle_alpha   90.00
_cell.angle_beta   90.00
_cell.angle_gamma   90.00
#
_symmetry.space_group_name_H-M   'P 1'
#
loop_
_entity.id
_entity.type
_entity.pdbx_description
1 polymer ?
#
loop_
_entity_poly.entity_id
_entity_poly.type
_entity_poly.pdbx_seq_one_letter_code
_entity_poly.pdbx_strand_id
1 'polypeptide(L)'
;MFRDRKILPFVGMVVSVLYFIYVMSLGSSTMIGDEIGGDPGGMVLPLGLSIFMFLGTTALFLTDKKQPSQGSKMETEQKRLFVLTVAVTLLYVLMARPIGYLLTTAWLLHTLTFFYLQGDVRAKESAIWLVSLVGSTALLVGLYTIGRRITRFLLLAGRQGTIPAFLGSTSVVVAIVLIVVTALFLLFMFIAKRVGKERLAQEPFKAAYIASMIAVATTELIYLIFRQLFLVELVRGIIQW
;
A
#
# COMPACT_ATOMS: atom_id res chain seq x y z
N MET A 1 -4.79 -13.23 -33.30
CA MET A 1 -4.71 -14.66 -32.96
C MET A 1 -4.73 -14.84 -31.44
N PHE A 2 -5.81 -14.46 -30.76
CA PHE A 2 -6.19 -14.92 -29.41
C PHE A 2 -7.69 -14.66 -29.30
N ARG A 3 -8.48 -15.66 -29.71
CA ARG A 3 -9.93 -15.54 -29.92
C ARG A 3 -10.72 -15.66 -28.60
N ASP A 4 -10.06 -16.10 -27.52
CA ASP A 4 -10.64 -16.29 -26.19
C ASP A 4 -9.85 -15.51 -25.14
N ARG A 5 -10.46 -14.46 -24.55
CA ARG A 5 -9.83 -13.61 -23.51
C ARG A 5 -9.48 -14.37 -22.23
N LYS A 6 -10.08 -15.55 -22.03
CA LYS A 6 -9.77 -16.48 -20.92
C LYS A 6 -8.35 -17.05 -20.96
N ILE A 7 -7.66 -16.95 -22.10
CA ILE A 7 -6.27 -17.37 -22.23
C ILE A 7 -5.36 -16.53 -21.31
N LEU A 8 -5.63 -15.24 -21.13
CA LEU A 8 -4.77 -14.39 -20.31
C LEU A 8 -4.88 -14.70 -18.80
N PRO A 9 -6.08 -14.81 -18.19
CA PRO A 9 -6.21 -15.31 -16.81
C PRO A 9 -5.69 -16.74 -16.65
N PHE A 10 -5.90 -17.62 -17.64
CA PHE A 10 -5.39 -18.99 -17.60
C PHE A 10 -3.86 -19.06 -17.61
N VAL A 11 -3.20 -18.30 -18.49
CA VAL A 11 -1.74 -18.16 -18.50
C VAL A 11 -1.26 -17.57 -17.17
N GLY A 12 -1.97 -16.58 -16.63
CA GLY A 12 -1.69 -16.02 -15.30
C GLY A 12 -1.76 -17.06 -14.18
N MET A 13 -2.76 -17.95 -14.19
CA MET A 13 -2.85 -19.07 -13.23
C MET A 13 -1.66 -20.02 -13.38
N VAL A 14 -1.33 -20.43 -14.61
CA VAL A 14 -0.20 -21.33 -14.88
C VAL A 14 1.13 -20.72 -14.42
N VAL A 15 1.37 -19.45 -14.74
CA VAL A 15 2.57 -18.71 -14.28
C VAL A 15 2.62 -18.62 -12.76
N SER A 16 1.48 -18.38 -12.10
CA SER A 16 1.41 -18.32 -10.64
C SER A 16 1.76 -19.66 -9.99
N VAL A 17 1.28 -20.77 -10.54
CA VAL A 17 1.61 -22.13 -10.08
C VAL A 17 3.08 -22.47 -10.32
N LEU A 18 3.62 -22.14 -11.50
CA LEU A 18 5.03 -22.34 -11.80
C LEU A 18 5.93 -21.50 -10.89
N TYR A 19 5.53 -20.26 -10.60
CA TYR A 19 6.23 -19.38 -9.67
C TYR A 19 6.17 -19.91 -8.24
N PHE A 20 5.03 -20.44 -7.79
CA PHE A 20 4.91 -21.12 -6.50
C PHE A 20 5.89 -22.31 -6.40
N ILE A 21 5.91 -23.18 -7.41
CA ILE A 21 6.83 -24.33 -7.46
C ILE A 21 8.29 -23.87 -7.47
N TYR A 22 8.62 -22.84 -8.24
CA TYR A 22 9.95 -22.25 -8.29
C TYR A 22 10.39 -21.74 -6.90
N VAL A 23 9.55 -20.97 -6.22
CA VAL A 23 9.86 -20.45 -4.88
C VAL A 23 10.03 -21.57 -3.86
N MET A 24 9.18 -22.60 -3.91
CA MET A 24 9.33 -23.80 -3.06
C MET A 24 10.62 -24.57 -3.37
N SER A 25 11.05 -24.59 -4.64
CA SER A 25 12.26 -25.29 -5.09
C SER A 25 13.56 -24.59 -4.72
N LEU A 26 13.53 -23.28 -4.40
CA LEU A 26 14.71 -22.54 -3.96
C LEU A 26 15.19 -22.98 -2.56
N GLY A 27 14.37 -23.71 -1.80
CA GLY A 27 14.68 -24.13 -0.43
C GLY A 27 14.86 -22.95 0.53
N SER A 28 15.00 -23.21 1.83
CA SER A 28 15.38 -22.19 2.80
C SER A 28 16.86 -21.85 2.61
N SER A 29 17.18 -21.11 1.55
CA SER A 29 18.47 -20.48 1.37
C SER A 29 18.62 -19.43 2.46
N THR A 30 19.24 -19.80 3.58
CA THR A 30 19.71 -18.86 4.59
C THR A 30 20.79 -17.99 3.94
N MET A 31 20.43 -16.83 3.38
CA MET A 31 21.43 -15.84 2.98
C MET A 31 22.03 -15.21 4.24
N ILE A 32 23.29 -14.77 4.18
CA ILE A 32 24.12 -14.24 5.28
C ILE A 32 23.44 -13.19 6.19
N GLY A 33 22.29 -12.62 5.80
CA GLY A 33 21.43 -11.78 6.65
C GLY A 33 20.63 -12.53 7.73
N ASP A 34 20.51 -13.86 7.65
CA ASP A 34 19.69 -14.69 8.57
C ASP A 34 20.26 -14.82 9.99
N GLU A 35 21.55 -14.51 10.20
CA GLU A 35 22.17 -14.65 11.53
C GLU A 35 21.79 -13.51 12.50
N ILE A 36 21.25 -12.39 12.01
CA ILE A 36 20.97 -11.19 12.84
C ILE A 36 19.51 -10.74 12.77
N GLY A 37 18.74 -11.19 11.78
CA GLY A 37 17.29 -10.98 11.73
C GLY A 37 16.71 -11.89 10.68
N GLY A 38 15.93 -12.89 11.10
CA GLY A 38 15.38 -13.90 10.19
C GLY A 38 14.72 -13.21 9.00
N ASP A 39 15.14 -13.58 7.79
CA ASP A 39 14.65 -13.07 6.52
C ASP A 39 13.43 -13.88 6.07
N PRO A 40 12.20 -13.43 6.34
CA PRO A 40 11.02 -14.14 5.89
C PRO A 40 10.64 -13.59 4.50
N GLY A 41 11.30 -12.53 4.01
CA GLY A 41 11.00 -11.85 2.77
C GLY A 41 11.45 -12.61 1.54
N GLY A 42 12.54 -13.37 1.63
CA GLY A 42 13.04 -14.17 0.51
C GLY A 42 12.07 -15.26 0.02
N MET A 43 11.29 -15.86 0.93
CA MET A 43 10.39 -17.00 0.61
C MET A 43 8.91 -16.69 0.86
N VAL A 44 8.56 -16.06 2.00
CA VAL A 44 7.15 -15.84 2.38
C VAL A 44 6.48 -14.82 1.49
N LEU A 45 7.18 -13.75 1.09
CA LEU A 45 6.62 -12.74 0.19
C LEU A 45 6.38 -13.28 -1.23
N PRO A 46 7.34 -13.96 -1.89
CA PRO A 46 7.07 -14.62 -3.17
C PRO A 46 5.96 -15.68 -3.10
N LEU A 47 5.90 -16.47 -2.03
CA LEU A 47 4.82 -17.44 -1.82
C LEU A 47 3.46 -16.74 -1.69
N GLY A 48 3.34 -15.76 -0.80
CA GLY A 48 2.11 -15.00 -0.62
C GLY A 48 1.65 -14.33 -1.93
N LEU A 49 2.59 -13.77 -2.68
CA LEU A 49 2.32 -13.14 -3.98
C LEU A 49 1.88 -14.15 -5.04
N SER A 50 2.49 -15.33 -5.09
CA SER A 50 2.08 -16.42 -6.01
C SER A 50 0.65 -16.91 -5.74
N ILE A 51 0.29 -17.08 -4.45
CA ILE A 51 -1.06 -17.48 -4.04
C ILE A 51 -2.06 -16.37 -4.38
N PHE A 52 -1.72 -15.12 -4.08
CA PHE A 52 -2.57 -13.97 -4.39
C PHE A 52 -2.80 -13.81 -5.90
N MET A 53 -1.75 -13.95 -6.72
CA MET A 53 -1.86 -13.93 -8.18
C MET A 53 -2.73 -15.07 -8.70
N PHE A 54 -2.59 -16.28 -8.13
CA PHE A 54 -3.44 -17.42 -8.49
C PHE A 54 -4.92 -17.17 -8.15
N LEU A 55 -5.20 -16.68 -6.95
CA LEU A 55 -6.57 -16.34 -6.53
C LEU A 55 -7.17 -15.21 -7.38
N GLY A 56 -6.41 -14.15 -7.64
CA GLY A 56 -6.84 -13.02 -8.47
C GLY A 56 -7.12 -13.41 -9.91
N THR A 57 -6.25 -14.23 -10.51
CA THR A 57 -6.44 -14.73 -11.89
C THR A 57 -7.60 -15.73 -11.98
N THR A 58 -7.80 -16.56 -10.95
CA THR A 58 -8.97 -17.44 -10.83
C THR A 58 -10.26 -16.63 -10.73
N ALA A 59 -10.29 -15.62 -9.87
CA ALA A 59 -11.45 -14.73 -9.74
C ALA A 59 -11.77 -14.03 -11.07
N LEU A 60 -10.75 -13.52 -11.78
CA LEU A 60 -10.93 -12.95 -13.12
C LEU A 60 -11.46 -13.97 -14.13
N PHE A 61 -10.92 -15.19 -14.15
CA PHE A 61 -11.39 -16.25 -15.05
C PHE A 61 -12.86 -16.64 -14.82
N LEU A 62 -13.32 -16.58 -13.56
CA LEU A 62 -14.68 -16.90 -13.17
C LEU A 62 -15.66 -15.73 -13.41
N THR A 63 -15.20 -14.49 -13.22
CA THR A 63 -16.05 -13.29 -13.29
C THR A 63 -16.10 -12.63 -14.67
N ASP A 64 -15.15 -12.95 -15.56
CA ASP A 64 -15.10 -12.43 -16.93
C ASP A 64 -16.24 -13.01 -17.79
N LYS A 65 -17.40 -12.35 -17.75
CA LYS A 65 -18.55 -12.62 -18.61
C LYS A 65 -18.36 -11.90 -19.95
N LYS A 66 -18.64 -12.59 -21.07
CA LYS A 66 -18.63 -12.04 -22.44
C LYS A 66 -19.35 -10.69 -22.49
N GLN A 67 -18.61 -9.59 -22.53
CA GLN A 67 -19.12 -8.35 -23.11
C GLN A 67 -19.10 -8.49 -24.63
N PRO A 68 -20.18 -8.12 -25.34
CA PRO A 68 -20.17 -8.10 -26.80
C PRO A 68 -19.02 -7.20 -27.24
N SER A 69 -18.17 -7.74 -28.09
CA SER A 69 -16.98 -7.09 -28.63
C SER A 69 -17.36 -5.87 -29.46
N GLN A 70 -17.55 -4.73 -28.81
CA GLN A 70 -17.34 -3.46 -29.48
C GLN A 70 -15.84 -3.19 -29.44
N GLY A 71 -15.24 -2.95 -30.60
CA GLY A 71 -13.96 -2.27 -30.71
C GLY A 71 -14.13 -0.86 -30.16
N SER A 72 -14.25 -0.74 -28.84
CA SER A 72 -14.42 0.53 -28.17
C SER A 72 -13.07 1.22 -28.21
N LYS A 73 -12.95 2.23 -29.07
CA LYS A 73 -11.88 3.22 -28.96
C LYS A 73 -11.97 3.76 -27.53
N MET A 74 -10.89 3.65 -26.74
CA MET A 74 -10.84 4.21 -25.39
C MET A 74 -11.43 5.61 -25.39
N GLU A 75 -12.40 5.83 -24.53
CA GLU A 75 -13.01 7.14 -24.33
C GLU A 75 -11.93 8.13 -23.86
N THR A 76 -12.11 9.42 -24.15
CA THR A 76 -11.11 10.45 -23.84
C THR A 76 -10.74 10.48 -22.36
N GLU A 77 -11.71 10.25 -21.48
CA GLU A 77 -11.52 10.18 -20.02
C GLU A 77 -10.64 8.99 -19.62
N GLN A 78 -10.89 7.81 -20.20
CA GLN A 78 -10.07 6.61 -19.99
C GLN A 78 -8.64 6.80 -20.47
N LYS A 79 -8.44 7.50 -21.59
CA LYS A 79 -7.09 7.84 -22.08
C LYS A 79 -6.36 8.76 -21.10
N ARG A 80 -7.04 9.75 -20.53
CA ARG A 80 -6.45 10.66 -19.53
C ARG A 80 -6.06 9.92 -18.25
N LEU A 81 -6.92 9.05 -17.75
CA LEU A 81 -6.60 8.19 -16.59
C LEU A 81 -5.43 7.25 -16.87
N PHE A 82 -5.36 6.69 -18.07
CA PHE A 82 -4.22 5.86 -18.48
C PHE A 82 -2.91 6.66 -18.51
N VAL A 83 -2.90 7.83 -19.16
CA VAL A 83 -1.74 8.71 -19.19
C VAL A 83 -1.33 9.15 -17.79
N LEU A 84 -2.29 9.50 -16.93
CA LEU A 84 -2.04 9.82 -15.53
C LEU A 84 -1.38 8.63 -14.81
N THR A 85 -1.89 7.42 -15.00
CA THR A 85 -1.34 6.22 -14.36
C THR A 85 0.12 6.01 -14.75
N VAL A 86 0.42 6.06 -16.05
CA VAL A 86 1.79 5.96 -16.55
C VAL A 86 2.67 7.05 -15.95
N ALA A 87 2.22 8.31 -15.95
CA ALA A 87 2.98 9.43 -15.43
C ALA A 87 3.28 9.30 -13.93
N VAL A 88 2.27 8.96 -13.12
CA VAL A 88 2.41 8.82 -11.66
C VAL A 88 3.26 7.60 -11.31
N THR A 89 3.15 6.49 -12.05
CA THR A 89 4.03 5.32 -11.84
C THR A 89 5.48 5.62 -12.18
N LEU A 90 5.75 6.33 -13.29
CA LEU A 90 7.11 6.79 -13.60
C LEU A 90 7.64 7.71 -12.51
N LEU A 91 6.82 8.67 -12.06
CA LEU A 91 7.19 9.57 -10.97
C LEU A 91 7.48 8.80 -9.67
N TYR A 92 6.68 7.78 -9.34
CA TYR A 92 6.90 6.91 -8.19
C TYR A 92 8.29 6.25 -8.25
N VAL A 93 8.66 5.66 -9.39
CA VAL A 93 9.97 4.99 -9.55
C VAL A 93 11.12 5.98 -9.43
N LEU A 94 11.01 7.14 -10.09
CA LEU A 94 12.06 8.17 -10.08
C LEU A 94 12.23 8.79 -8.68
N MET A 95 11.12 8.98 -7.95
CA MET A 95 11.12 9.65 -6.65
C MET A 95 11.34 8.69 -5.47
N ALA A 96 11.19 7.38 -5.66
CA ALA A 96 11.30 6.39 -4.59
C ALA A 96 12.61 6.50 -3.81
N ARG A 97 13.72 6.73 -4.51
CA ARG A 97 15.05 6.90 -3.90
C ARG A 97 15.24 8.24 -3.18
N PRO A 98 15.02 9.41 -3.81
CA PRO A 98 15.24 10.68 -3.13
C PRO A 98 14.21 10.95 -2.04
N ILE A 99 12.92 10.65 -2.26
CA ILE A 99 11.83 11.01 -1.34
C ILE A 99 11.61 9.93 -0.29
N GLY A 100 11.72 8.66 -0.67
CA GLY A 100 11.55 7.50 0.22
C GLY A 100 10.21 6.81 0.04
N TYR A 101 10.21 5.51 0.36
CA TYR A 101 9.10 4.59 0.10
C TYR A 101 7.78 5.07 0.70
N LEU A 102 7.81 5.58 1.94
CA LEU A 102 6.61 5.96 2.69
C LEU A 102 5.79 7.03 1.94
N LEU A 103 6.46 8.11 1.54
CA LEU A 103 5.81 9.23 0.88
C LEU A 103 5.41 8.90 -0.55
N THR A 104 6.29 8.27 -1.32
CA THR A 104 6.01 7.97 -2.73
C THR A 104 4.86 6.98 -2.88
N THR A 105 4.77 5.99 -2.01
CA THR A 105 3.66 5.01 -2.01
C THR A 105 2.34 5.69 -1.67
N ALA A 106 2.33 6.55 -0.64
CA ALA A 106 1.14 7.29 -0.27
C ALA A 106 0.67 8.24 -1.38
N TRP A 107 1.60 8.95 -2.04
CA TRP A 107 1.26 9.86 -3.14
C TRP A 107 0.75 9.12 -4.38
N LEU A 108 1.35 7.98 -4.70
CA LEU A 108 0.89 7.09 -5.78
C LEU A 108 -0.54 6.63 -5.51
N LEU A 109 -0.78 6.03 -4.33
CA LEU A 109 -2.09 5.50 -3.96
C LEU A 109 -3.14 6.61 -3.89
N HIS A 110 -2.83 7.73 -3.23
CA HIS A 110 -3.75 8.86 -3.10
C HIS A 110 -4.17 9.41 -4.47
N THR A 111 -3.19 9.66 -5.33
CA THR A 111 -3.44 10.25 -6.65
C THR A 111 -4.27 9.32 -7.53
N LEU A 112 -3.91 8.04 -7.59
CA LEU A 112 -4.67 7.08 -8.39
C LEU A 112 -6.08 6.90 -7.82
N THR A 113 -6.22 6.64 -6.52
CA THR A 113 -7.55 6.44 -5.92
C THR A 113 -8.45 7.66 -6.11
N PHE A 114 -7.93 8.88 -5.99
CA PHE A 114 -8.71 10.10 -6.18
C PHE A 114 -9.28 10.19 -7.61
N PHE A 115 -8.43 10.15 -8.63
CA PHE A 115 -8.87 10.34 -10.02
C PHE A 115 -9.67 9.14 -10.54
N TYR A 116 -9.39 7.93 -10.09
CA TYR A 116 -10.20 6.76 -10.45
C TYR A 116 -11.60 6.78 -9.81
N LEU A 117 -11.76 7.33 -8.60
CA LEU A 117 -13.10 7.53 -8.01
C LEU A 117 -13.91 8.60 -8.74
N GLN A 118 -13.25 9.58 -9.35
CA GLN A 118 -13.91 10.64 -10.12
C GLN A 118 -14.21 10.26 -11.58
N GLY A 119 -13.49 9.28 -12.13
CA GLY A 119 -13.65 8.80 -13.50
C GLY A 119 -12.99 9.66 -14.58
N ASP A 120 -12.49 10.86 -14.26
CA ASP A 120 -11.77 11.74 -15.20
C ASP A 120 -10.75 12.63 -14.46
N VAL A 121 -9.77 13.16 -15.21
CA VAL A 121 -8.76 14.11 -14.73
C VAL A 121 -9.24 15.54 -15.03
N ARG A 122 -10.05 16.09 -14.12
CA ARG A 122 -10.60 17.45 -14.28
C ARG A 122 -9.72 18.50 -13.59
N ALA A 123 -9.25 19.48 -14.37
CA ALA A 123 -8.40 20.57 -13.86
C ALA A 123 -9.07 21.39 -12.74
N LYS A 124 -10.40 21.51 -12.75
CA LYS A 124 -11.18 22.23 -11.72
C LYS A 124 -11.07 21.61 -10.33
N GLU A 125 -10.72 20.33 -10.25
CA GLU A 125 -10.70 19.55 -9.00
C GLU A 125 -9.27 19.33 -8.48
N SER A 126 -8.28 19.87 -9.20
CA SER A 126 -6.85 19.79 -8.86
C SER A 126 -6.50 20.44 -7.52
N ALA A 127 -7.18 21.53 -7.17
CA ALA A 127 -7.00 22.18 -5.87
C ALA A 127 -7.44 21.27 -4.70
N ILE A 128 -8.56 20.55 -4.86
CA ILE A 128 -9.08 19.61 -3.86
C ILE A 128 -8.14 18.40 -3.75
N TRP A 129 -7.67 17.90 -4.89
CA TRP A 129 -6.64 16.86 -4.93
C TRP A 129 -5.38 17.28 -4.15
N LEU A 130 -4.83 18.46 -4.42
CA LEU A 130 -3.59 18.92 -3.80
C LEU A 130 -3.76 19.14 -2.29
N VAL A 131 -4.86 19.77 -1.86
CA VAL A 131 -5.15 19.96 -0.43
C VAL A 131 -5.31 18.62 0.29
N SER A 132 -6.02 17.67 -0.32
CA SER A 132 -6.21 16.33 0.27
C SER A 132 -4.93 15.49 0.27
N LEU A 133 -4.04 15.66 -0.71
CA LEU A 133 -2.73 15.02 -0.78
C LEU A 133 -1.80 15.54 0.32
N VAL A 134 -1.77 16.86 0.53
CA VAL A 134 -0.98 17.46 1.61
C VAL A 134 -1.54 17.02 2.97
N GLY A 135 -2.86 17.02 3.13
CA GLY A 135 -3.53 16.54 4.35
C GLY A 135 -3.25 15.07 4.66
N SER A 136 -3.33 14.18 3.67
CA SER A 136 -3.01 12.76 3.85
C SER A 136 -1.54 12.52 4.15
N THR A 137 -0.65 13.29 3.52
CA THR A 137 0.79 13.26 3.81
C THR A 137 1.08 13.67 5.25
N ALA A 138 0.46 14.76 5.73
CA ALA A 138 0.63 15.22 7.10
C ALA A 138 0.14 14.18 8.12
N LEU A 139 -1.03 13.56 7.86
CA LEU A 139 -1.56 12.49 8.70
C LEU A 139 -0.61 11.29 8.74
N LEU A 140 -0.14 10.83 7.57
CA LEU A 140 0.80 9.72 7.46
C LEU A 140 2.09 9.98 8.25
N VAL A 141 2.73 11.13 8.03
CA VAL A 141 3.96 11.49 8.74
C VAL A 141 3.72 11.59 10.25
N GLY A 142 2.56 12.09 10.68
CA GLY A 142 2.15 12.13 12.08
C GLY A 142 2.04 10.74 12.69
N LEU A 143 1.29 9.83 12.05
CA LEU A 143 1.12 8.44 12.50
C LEU A 143 2.45 7.69 12.53
N TYR A 144 3.22 7.77 11.45
CA TYR A 144 4.57 7.21 11.36
C TYR A 144 5.46 7.70 12.52
N THR A 145 5.47 9.00 12.78
CA THR A 145 6.33 9.59 13.82
C THR A 145 5.92 9.11 15.21
N ILE A 146 4.62 9.02 15.49
CA ILE A 146 4.10 8.49 16.76
C ILE A 146 4.48 7.00 16.89
N GLY A 147 4.21 6.19 15.87
CA GLY A 147 4.55 4.77 15.87
C GLY A 147 6.04 4.53 16.07
N ARG A 148 6.89 5.33 15.42
CA ARG A 148 8.36 5.29 15.56
C ARG A 148 8.81 5.64 16.98
N ARG A 149 8.23 6.66 17.60
CA ARG A 149 8.54 7.04 18.99
C ARG A 149 8.16 5.95 19.98
N ILE A 150 6.96 5.37 19.84
CA ILE A 150 6.49 4.26 20.68
C ILE A 150 7.44 3.06 20.52
N THR A 151 7.77 2.69 19.28
CA THR A 151 8.70 1.59 18.98
C THR A 151 10.04 1.78 19.68
N ARG A 152 10.67 2.96 19.52
CA ARG A 152 11.96 3.27 20.15
C ARG A 152 11.86 3.26 21.67
N PHE A 153 10.81 3.84 22.23
CA PHE A 153 10.60 3.90 23.68
C PHE A 153 10.46 2.50 24.29
N LEU A 154 9.59 1.65 23.73
CA LEU A 154 9.36 0.30 24.25
C LEU A 154 10.61 -0.59 24.14
N LEU A 155 11.33 -0.53 23.01
CA LEU A 155 12.57 -1.31 22.84
C LEU A 155 13.68 -0.84 23.79
N LEU A 156 13.82 0.48 24.01
CA LEU A 156 14.82 1.01 24.94
C LEU A 156 14.46 0.69 26.40
N ALA A 157 13.20 0.89 26.80
CA ALA A 157 12.73 0.58 28.14
C ALA A 157 12.84 -0.93 28.45
N GLY A 158 12.58 -1.79 27.46
CA GLY A 158 12.76 -3.24 27.59
C GLY A 158 14.22 -3.64 27.80
N ARG A 159 15.16 -2.97 27.10
CA ARG A 159 16.61 -3.20 27.28
C ARG A 159 17.15 -2.67 28.60
N GLN A 160 16.57 -1.58 29.12
CA GLN A 160 16.96 -0.97 30.39
C GLN A 160 16.36 -1.66 31.62
N GLY A 161 15.46 -2.64 31.42
CA GLY A 161 14.78 -3.35 32.51
C GLY A 161 13.68 -2.52 33.20
N THR A 162 13.30 -1.37 32.64
CA THR A 162 12.23 -0.50 33.19
C THR A 162 10.84 -1.08 32.98
N ILE A 163 10.66 -1.92 31.96
CA ILE A 163 9.43 -2.67 31.70
C ILE A 163 9.73 -4.17 31.64
N PRO A 164 8.74 -5.04 31.90
CA PRO A 164 8.87 -6.49 31.72
C PRO A 164 9.48 -6.86 30.35
N ALA A 165 10.43 -7.81 30.35
CA ALA A 165 11.18 -8.19 29.15
C ALA A 165 10.29 -8.63 27.97
N PHE A 166 9.12 -9.22 28.24
CA PHE A 166 8.17 -9.60 27.20
C PHE A 166 7.60 -8.40 26.43
N LEU A 167 7.40 -7.25 27.08
CA LEU A 167 6.92 -6.01 26.44
C LEU A 167 8.00 -5.35 25.58
N GLY A 168 9.27 -5.67 25.83
CA GLY A 168 10.41 -5.25 25.03
C GLY A 168 10.70 -6.16 23.83
N SER A 169 9.94 -7.25 23.64
CA SER A 169 10.12 -8.14 22.49
C SER A 169 9.60 -7.50 21.20
N THR A 170 10.30 -7.71 20.09
CA THR A 170 9.97 -7.10 18.78
C THR A 170 8.52 -7.34 18.40
N SER A 171 8.02 -8.58 18.48
CA SER A 171 6.65 -8.94 18.11
C SER A 171 5.59 -8.21 18.94
N VAL A 172 5.81 -8.07 20.25
CA VAL A 172 4.87 -7.36 21.14
C VAL A 172 4.90 -5.86 20.87
N VAL A 173 6.09 -5.28 20.62
CA VAL A 173 6.21 -3.87 20.23
C VAL A 173 5.47 -3.59 18.93
N VAL A 174 5.62 -4.44 17.90
CA VAL A 174 4.88 -4.31 16.63
C VAL A 174 3.38 -4.38 16.88
N ALA A 175 2.91 -5.34 17.68
CA ALA A 175 1.48 -5.47 17.99
C ALA A 175 0.93 -4.23 18.70
N ILE A 176 1.65 -3.68 19.70
CA ILE A 176 1.24 -2.47 20.41
C ILE A 176 1.22 -1.28 19.45
N VAL A 177 2.25 -1.09 18.64
CA VAL A 177 2.32 0.01 17.68
C VAL A 177 1.18 -0.08 16.66
N LEU A 178 0.91 -1.28 16.12
CA LEU A 178 -0.19 -1.51 15.20
C LEU A 178 -1.54 -1.14 15.84
N ILE A 179 -1.79 -1.58 17.08
CA ILE A 179 -3.05 -1.25 17.79
C ILE A 179 -3.17 0.26 18.00
N VAL A 180 -2.11 0.93 18.49
CA VAL A 180 -2.14 2.36 18.78
C VAL A 180 -2.30 3.19 17.50
N VAL A 181 -1.52 2.90 16.46
CA VAL A 181 -1.60 3.62 15.17
C VAL A 181 -2.96 3.39 14.52
N THR A 182 -3.49 2.17 14.56
CA THR A 182 -4.83 1.87 14.05
C THR A 182 -5.91 2.61 14.82
N ALA A 183 -5.84 2.64 16.16
CA ALA A 183 -6.80 3.38 16.99
C ALA A 183 -6.75 4.89 16.70
N LEU A 184 -5.56 5.47 16.56
CA LEU A 184 -5.38 6.89 16.19
C LEU A 184 -5.92 7.17 14.78
N PHE A 185 -5.66 6.28 13.83
CA PHE A 185 -6.20 6.40 12.48
C PHE A 185 -7.74 6.36 12.47
N LEU A 186 -8.36 5.40 13.18
CA LEU A 186 -9.82 5.29 13.29
C LEU A 186 -10.43 6.49 14.00
N LEU A 187 -9.77 7.01 15.04
CA LEU A 187 -10.18 8.23 15.73
C LEU A 187 -10.16 9.43 14.78
N PHE A 188 -9.06 9.61 14.03
CA PHE A 188 -8.95 10.67 13.04
C PHE A 188 -10.02 10.54 11.96
N MET A 189 -10.24 9.33 11.44
CA MET A 189 -11.29 9.03 10.45
C MET A 189 -12.68 9.43 10.99
N PHE A 190 -12.99 9.09 12.23
CA PHE A 190 -14.26 9.45 12.86
C PHE A 190 -14.43 10.96 13.02
N ILE A 191 -13.38 11.65 13.51
CA ILE A 191 -13.38 13.12 13.67
C ILE A 191 -13.53 13.81 12.31
N ALA A 192 -12.73 13.42 11.32
CA ALA A 192 -12.76 13.99 9.98
C ALA A 192 -14.13 13.80 9.31
N LYS A 193 -14.74 12.62 9.45
CA LYS A 193 -16.10 12.36 8.95
C LYS A 193 -17.16 13.22 9.65
N ARG A 194 -17.02 13.43 10.97
CA ARG A 194 -17.97 14.22 11.76
C ARG A 194 -17.88 15.71 11.46
N VAL A 195 -16.66 16.26 11.39
CA VAL A 195 -16.41 17.67 11.11
C VAL A 195 -16.69 18.01 9.64
N GLY A 196 -16.37 17.09 8.73
CA GLY A 196 -16.53 17.30 7.29
C GLY A 196 -17.90 16.94 6.71
N LYS A 197 -18.90 16.58 7.52
CA LYS A 197 -20.16 15.95 7.07
C LYS A 197 -20.86 16.71 5.93
N GLU A 198 -20.90 18.03 6.02
CA GLU A 198 -21.52 18.88 4.98
C GLU A 198 -20.70 18.95 3.70
N ARG A 199 -19.36 19.05 3.82
CA ARG A 199 -18.45 19.10 2.67
C ARG A 199 -18.36 17.75 1.96
N LEU A 200 -18.42 16.64 2.71
CA LEU A 200 -18.40 15.27 2.23
C LEU A 200 -19.66 14.88 1.43
N ALA A 201 -20.70 15.70 1.44
CA ALA A 201 -21.86 15.51 0.58
C ALA A 201 -21.54 15.80 -0.91
N GLN A 202 -20.48 16.56 -1.18
CA GLN A 202 -20.01 16.83 -2.53
C GLN A 202 -19.08 15.71 -3.01
N GLU A 203 -19.35 15.16 -4.19
CA GLU A 203 -18.56 14.08 -4.83
C GLU A 203 -17.03 14.29 -4.79
N PRO A 204 -16.45 15.46 -5.13
CA PRO A 204 -15.00 15.63 -5.12
C PRO A 204 -14.38 15.57 -3.72
N PHE A 205 -15.08 16.10 -2.71
CA PHE A 205 -14.62 16.06 -1.32
C PHE A 205 -14.73 14.65 -0.72
N LYS A 206 -15.77 13.91 -1.12
CA LYS A 206 -15.92 12.50 -0.76
C LYS A 206 -14.81 11.64 -1.37
N ALA A 207 -14.52 11.83 -2.66
CA ALA A 207 -13.41 11.14 -3.34
C ALA A 207 -12.06 11.47 -2.69
N ALA A 208 -11.79 12.74 -2.38
CA ALA A 208 -10.60 13.19 -1.64
C ALA A 208 -10.47 12.49 -0.29
N TYR A 209 -11.53 12.46 0.49
CA TYR A 209 -11.53 11.82 1.80
C TYR A 209 -11.25 10.31 1.71
N ILE A 210 -11.94 9.61 0.80
CA ILE A 210 -11.73 8.17 0.61
C ILE A 210 -10.30 7.89 0.14
N ALA A 211 -9.79 8.66 -0.82
CA ALA A 211 -8.42 8.53 -1.31
C ALA A 211 -7.38 8.75 -0.20
N SER A 212 -7.56 9.78 0.63
CA SER A 212 -6.69 10.04 1.79
C SER A 212 -6.68 8.86 2.77
N MET A 213 -7.86 8.33 3.11
CA MET A 213 -7.96 7.23 4.08
C MET A 213 -7.35 5.94 3.55
N ILE A 214 -7.61 5.58 2.29
CA ILE A 214 -7.05 4.39 1.65
C ILE A 214 -5.53 4.53 1.55
N ALA A 215 -5.02 5.66 1.05
CA ALA A 215 -3.59 5.87 0.88
C ALA A 215 -2.82 5.77 2.21
N VAL A 216 -3.33 6.40 3.26
CA VAL A 216 -2.68 6.37 4.60
C VAL A 216 -2.75 4.97 5.20
N ALA A 217 -3.94 4.35 5.22
CA ALA A 217 -4.11 3.03 5.83
C ALA A 217 -3.27 1.95 5.13
N THR A 218 -3.30 1.92 3.80
CA THR A 218 -2.54 0.94 3.03
C THR A 218 -1.04 1.17 3.17
N THR A 219 -0.57 2.42 3.13
CA THR A 219 0.87 2.72 3.26
C THR A 219 1.38 2.37 4.65
N GLU A 220 0.67 2.74 5.71
CA GLU A 220 1.02 2.39 7.10
C GLU A 220 1.02 0.87 7.30
N LEU A 221 0.01 0.17 6.82
CA LEU A 221 -0.07 -1.28 6.97
C LEU A 221 1.11 -1.98 6.29
N ILE A 222 1.42 -1.59 5.05
CA ILE A 222 2.57 -2.15 4.34
C ILE A 222 3.86 -1.76 5.07
N TYR A 223 4.00 -0.53 5.53
CA TYR A 223 5.18 -0.10 6.27
C TYR A 223 5.38 -0.92 7.56
N LEU A 224 4.35 -1.07 8.39
CA LEU A 224 4.43 -1.80 9.66
C LEU A 224 4.75 -3.28 9.42
N ILE A 225 4.07 -3.93 8.46
CA ILE A 225 4.31 -5.33 8.13
C ILE A 225 5.74 -5.52 7.61
N PHE A 226 6.15 -4.78 6.58
CA PHE A 226 7.46 -5.02 5.95
C PHE A 226 8.62 -4.53 6.83
N ARG A 227 8.53 -3.33 7.40
CA ARG A 227 9.64 -2.77 8.17
C ARG A 227 9.75 -3.35 9.57
N GLN A 228 8.63 -3.65 10.24
CA GLN A 228 8.67 -4.04 11.65
C GLN A 228 8.54 -5.55 11.85
N LEU A 229 7.70 -6.24 11.06
CA LEU A 229 7.54 -7.69 11.17
C LEU A 229 8.62 -8.42 10.36
N PHE A 230 8.89 -7.97 9.14
CA PHE A 230 9.88 -8.60 8.25
C PHE A 230 11.26 -7.93 8.26
N LEU A 231 11.44 -6.88 9.07
CA LEU A 231 12.71 -6.10 9.18
C LEU A 231 13.28 -5.61 7.84
N VAL A 232 12.44 -5.53 6.79
CA VAL A 232 12.86 -5.17 5.44
C VAL A 232 13.34 -3.74 5.41
N GLU A 233 14.50 -3.52 4.80
CA GLU A 233 15.05 -2.20 4.61
C GLU A 233 14.31 -1.42 3.52
N LEU A 234 13.16 -0.83 3.89
CA LEU A 234 12.46 0.12 3.02
C LEU A 234 13.31 1.38 2.80
N VAL A 235 13.25 1.91 1.58
CA VAL A 235 14.04 3.08 1.15
C VAL A 235 13.69 4.29 2.02
N ARG A 236 14.66 4.76 2.81
CA ARG A 236 14.47 5.75 3.88
C ARG A 236 14.26 7.19 3.36
N GLY A 237 14.78 7.54 2.18
CA GLY A 237 14.56 8.85 1.55
C GLY A 237 14.79 10.04 2.48
N ILE A 238 13.84 11.00 2.50
CA ILE A 238 13.91 12.24 3.30
C ILE A 238 13.54 12.00 4.78
N ILE A 239 12.68 11.03 5.05
CA ILE A 239 12.25 10.72 6.43
C ILE A 239 13.25 9.76 7.05
N GLN A 240 14.22 10.32 7.77
CA GLN A 240 15.34 9.54 8.35
C GLN A 240 15.15 9.16 9.83
N TRP A 241 14.16 9.73 10.52
CA TRP A 241 13.92 9.47 11.94
C TRP A 241 13.07 8.20 12.19
#